data_AF-N9XWE8-F1
#
_entry.id   AF-N9XWE8-F1
#
_cell.length_a   1.000
_cell.length_b   1.000
_cell.length_c   1.000
_cell.angle_alpha   90.00
_cell.angle_beta   90.00
_cell.angle_gamma   90.00
#
_symmetry.space_group_name_H-M   'P 1'
#
loop_
_entity.id
_entity.type
_entity.pdbx_description
1 polymer ?
#
loop_
_entity_poly.entity_id
_entity_poly.type
_entity_poly.pdbx_seq_one_letter_code
_entity_poly.pdbx_strand_id
1 'polypeptide(L)' 'MFKKESRYITRGVNEKLDLRLQLILWNIIDKLNEEGKELDYLQVFRIRKCEEGLVIEHSQ' A
#
# COMPACT_ATOMS: atom_id res chain seq x y z
N MET A 1 -9.39 -3.65 -10.25
CA MET A 1 -9.10 -4.68 -9.20
C MET A 1 -9.06 -3.96 -7.84
N PHE A 2 -8.91 -4.61 -6.67
CA PHE A 2 -8.77 -3.92 -5.36
C PHE A 2 -9.91 -2.98 -4.88
N LYS A 3 -11.17 -3.46 -4.88
CA LYS A 3 -12.34 -2.71 -4.41
C LYS A 3 -12.18 -2.20 -2.96
N LYS A 4 -12.59 -0.95 -2.70
CA LYS A 4 -12.43 -0.28 -1.39
C LYS A 4 -13.20 -1.00 -0.29
N GLU A 5 -14.37 -1.52 -0.62
CA GLU A 5 -15.27 -2.24 0.30
C GLU A 5 -14.72 -3.60 0.77
N SER A 6 -13.72 -4.15 0.09
CA SER A 6 -13.16 -5.49 0.36
C SER A 6 -11.71 -5.44 0.85
N ARG A 7 -11.32 -4.34 1.49
CA ARG A 7 -9.97 -4.18 2.04
C ARG A 7 -9.88 -4.80 3.42
N TYR A 8 -9.08 -5.84 3.50
CA TYR A 8 -8.72 -6.49 4.75
C TYR A 8 -7.24 -6.34 5.01
N ILE A 9 -6.88 -6.34 6.29
CA ILE A 9 -5.49 -6.31 6.72
C ILE A 9 -5.23 -7.50 7.62
N THR A 10 -4.06 -8.10 7.49
CA THR A 10 -3.65 -9.17 8.40
C THR A 10 -3.32 -8.57 9.76
N ARG A 11 -3.54 -9.34 10.82
CA ARG A 11 -3.25 -8.91 12.20
C ARG A 11 -1.80 -8.42 12.35
N GLY A 12 -0.85 -9.15 11.77
CA GLY A 12 0.56 -8.80 11.86
C GLY A 12 0.93 -7.48 11.18
N VAL A 13 0.22 -7.06 10.13
CA VAL A 13 0.42 -5.74 9.53
C VAL A 13 -0.25 -4.67 10.38
N ASN A 14 -1.45 -4.93 10.90
CA ASN A 14 -2.17 -3.98 11.76
C ASN A 14 -1.44 -3.66 13.07
N GLU A 15 -0.71 -4.62 13.63
CA GLU A 15 0.09 -4.45 14.84
C GLU A 15 1.42 -3.71 14.59
N LYS A 16 1.96 -3.78 13.37
CA LYS A 16 3.32 -3.28 13.04
C LYS A 16 3.33 -1.96 12.29
N LEU A 17 2.33 -1.68 11.47
CA LEU A 17 2.23 -0.45 10.68
C LEU A 17 1.17 0.47 11.28
N ASP A 18 1.52 1.74 11.48
CA ASP A 18 0.57 2.78 11.84
C ASP A 18 -0.57 2.87 10.81
N LEU A 19 -1.79 3.16 11.28
CA LEU A 19 -2.97 3.27 10.43
C LEU A 19 -2.78 4.25 9.26
N ARG A 20 -2.06 5.36 9.48
CA ARG A 20 -1.80 6.35 8.42
C ARG A 20 -0.96 5.74 7.30
N LEU A 21 0.04 4.94 7.64
CA LEU A 21 0.87 4.26 6.65
C LEU A 21 0.05 3.22 5.88
N GLN A 22 -0.81 2.46 6.56
CA GLN A 22 -1.74 1.54 5.89
C GLN A 22 -2.65 2.26 4.87
N LEU A 23 -3.20 3.41 5.26
CA LEU A 23 -4.03 4.25 4.38
C LEU A 23 -3.22 4.82 3.19
N ILE A 24 -1.97 5.19 3.40
CA ILE A 24 -1.08 5.64 2.32
C ILE A 24 -0.86 4.52 1.29
N LEU A 25 -0.58 3.29 1.74
CA LEU A 25 -0.39 2.15 0.83
C LEU A 25 -1.64 1.88 -0.01
N TRP A 26 -2.82 1.90 0.61
CA TRP A 26 -4.08 1.75 -0.11
C TRP A 26 -4.33 2.87 -1.12
N ASN A 27 -4.02 4.12 -0.76
CA ASN A 27 -4.15 5.25 -1.67
C ASN A 27 -3.21 5.17 -2.88
N ILE A 28 -2.02 4.55 -2.74
CA ILE A 28 -1.13 4.32 -3.89
C ILE A 28 -1.80 3.37 -4.89
N ILE A 29 -2.38 2.26 -4.41
CA ILE A 29 -3.12 1.31 -5.27
C ILE A 29 -4.33 2.01 -5.92
N ASP A 30 -5.07 2.81 -5.16
CA ASP A 30 -6.21 3.58 -5.69
C ASP A 30 -5.80 4.46 -6.87
N LYS A 31 -4.74 5.26 -6.70
CA LYS A 31 -4.24 6.13 -7.78
C LYS A 31 -3.81 5.35 -9.00
N LEU A 32 -3.08 4.25 -8.82
CA LEU A 32 -2.64 3.41 -9.94
C LEU A 32 -3.83 2.80 -10.70
N ASN A 33 -4.89 2.39 -9.98
CA ASN A 33 -6.11 1.85 -10.58
C ASN A 33 -6.96 2.94 -11.25
N GLU A 34 -7.00 4.16 -10.69
CA GLU A 34 -7.67 5.34 -11.28
C GLU A 34 -6.97 5.84 -12.54
N GLU A 35 -5.64 5.72 -12.62
CA GLU A 35 -4.83 6.03 -13.81
C GLU A 35 -5.05 5.02 -14.97
N GLY A 36 -5.87 3.99 -14.77
CA GLY A 36 -6.19 3.00 -15.79
C GLY A 36 -5.04 2.05 -16.12
N LYS A 37 -4.02 1.96 -15.25
CA LYS A 37 -2.93 0.99 -15.41
C LYS A 37 -3.43 -0.42 -15.18
N GLU A 38 -2.92 -1.36 -15.98
CA GLU A 38 -3.07 -2.78 -15.69
C GLU A 38 -2.25 -3.08 -14.42
N LEU A 39 -2.93 -3.62 -13.40
CA LEU A 39 -2.31 -3.94 -12.12
C LEU A 39 -2.27 -5.44 -11.93
N ASP A 40 -1.14 -5.95 -11.47
CA ASP A 40 -1.03 -7.34 -11.04
C ASP A 40 -1.80 -7.58 -9.75
N TYR A 41 -2.19 -8.83 -9.53
CA TYR A 41 -2.88 -9.22 -8.29
C TYR A 41 -2.01 -8.99 -7.05
N LEU A 42 -0.70 -9.20 -7.18
CA LEU A 42 0.25 -8.98 -6.10
C LEU A 42 0.88 -7.58 -6.22
N GLN A 43 0.81 -6.82 -5.14
CA GLN A 43 1.41 -5.50 -5.04
C GLN A 43 2.42 -5.53 -3.89
N VAL A 44 3.68 -5.22 -4.19
CA VAL A 44 4.77 -5.32 -3.21
C VAL A 44 5.24 -3.92 -2.83
N PHE A 45 5.22 -3.65 -1.52
CA PHE A 45 5.71 -2.40 -0.94
C PHE A 45 6.91 -2.67 -0.05
N ARG A 46 8.06 -2.09 -0.38
CA ARG A 46 9.26 -2.11 0.46
C ARG A 46 9.37 -0.79 1.20
N ILE A 47 9.27 -0.83 2.52
CA ILE A 47 9.26 0.35 3.38
C ILE A 47 10.58 0.40 4.14
N ARG A 48 11.28 1.53 4.06
CA ARG A 48 12.56 1.76 4.75
C ARG A 48 12.54 3.09 5.46
N LYS A 49 13.10 3.13 6.67
CA LYS A 49 13.30 4.39 7.42
C LYS A 49 14.66 4.97 7.06
N CYS A 50 14.67 6.25 6.73
CA CYS A 50 15.85 7.06 6.46
C CYS A 50 15.89 8.23 7.46
N GLU A 51 16.98 9.00 7.47
CA GLU A 51 17.13 10.14 8.39
C GLU A 51 16.00 11.17 8.22
N GLU A 52 15.55 11.39 6.99
CA GLU A 52 14.53 12.40 6.63
C GLU A 52 13.09 11.88 6.64
N GLY A 53 12.87 10.57 6.87
CA GLY A 53 11.52 10.02 6.89
C GLY A 53 11.40 8.56 6.47
N LEU A 54 10.31 8.23 5.78
CA LEU A 54 10.01 6.90 5.27
C LEU A 54 10.07 6.90 3.74
N VAL A 55 10.82 5.95 3.18
CA VAL A 55 10.84 5.67 1.75
C VAL A 55 9.97 4.43 1.50
N ILE A 56 9.04 4.55 0.56
CA ILE A 56 8.18 3.46 0.11
C ILE A 56 8.48 3.20 -1.36
N GLU A 57 9.01 2.03 -1.65
CA GLU A 57 9.22 1.56 -3.01
C GLU A 57 8.10 0.58 -3.37
N HIS A 58 7.50 0.78 -4.54
CA HIS A 58 6.42 -0.05 -5.06
C HIS A 58 6.89 -0.84 -6.28
N SER A 59 6.50 -2.10 -6.34
CA SER A 59 6.63 -2.97 -7.50
C SER A 59 5.41 -3.87 -7.63
N GLN A 60 5.08 -4.27 -8.85
CA GLN A 60 4.02 -5.20 -9.19
C GLN A 60 4.56 -6.23 -10.18
#